data_AF-A0A5C6K240-F1
#
_entry.id   AF-A0A5C6K240-F1
#
_cell.length_a   1.000
_cell.length_b   1.000
_cell.length_c   1.000
_cell.angle_alpha   90.00
_cell.angle_beta   90.00
_cell.angle_gamma   90.00
#
_symmetry.space_group_name_H-M   'P 1'
#
loop_
_entity.id
_entity.type
_entity.pdbx_description
1 polymer ?
#
loop_
_entity_poly.entity_id
_entity_poly.type
_entity_poly.pdbx_seq_one_letter_code
_entity_poly.pdbx_strand_id
1 'polypeptide(L)'
;TGTATEKTVVAKKATGDLDGDGRPETVAAVHCDSAMGTPPDGVYVLTRAADGHTPRIVATLVTPKERLTVTDLAIHAGTVTATLLGYSSDAVPSCCPDVKTPAAWHWNGKAFLRTTPAGVHSV
;
A
#
# COMPACT_ATOMS: atom_id res chain seq x y z
N THR A 1 -10.56 32.23 -7.87
CA THR A 1 -9.99 30.90 -8.17
C THR A 1 -9.73 30.21 -6.86
N GLY A 2 -10.57 29.25 -6.49
CA GLY A 2 -10.52 28.60 -5.17
C GLY A 2 -9.29 27.71 -5.05
N THR A 3 -8.55 27.87 -3.96
CA THR A 3 -7.52 26.92 -3.52
C THR A 3 -8.18 25.57 -3.30
N ALA A 4 -8.02 24.62 -4.23
CA ALA A 4 -8.34 23.24 -3.97
C ALA A 4 -7.40 22.78 -2.83
N THR A 5 -7.95 22.58 -1.65
CA THR A 5 -7.24 21.90 -0.57
C THR A 5 -7.09 20.46 -1.03
N GLU A 6 -5.88 20.02 -1.40
CA GLU A 6 -5.67 18.63 -1.81
C GLU A 6 -6.15 17.70 -0.70
N LYS A 7 -7.19 16.92 -1.01
CA LYS A 7 -7.85 16.04 -0.05
C LYS A 7 -7.11 14.70 -0.05
N THR A 8 -6.86 14.11 1.11
CA THR A 8 -6.36 12.72 1.16
C THR A 8 -7.50 11.74 0.87
N VAL A 9 -7.23 10.76 0.01
CA VAL A 9 -8.14 9.70 -0.38
C VAL A 9 -7.59 8.38 0.14
N VAL A 10 -8.46 7.53 0.70
CA VAL A 10 -8.17 6.11 0.92
C VAL A 10 -8.61 5.37 -0.33
N ALA A 11 -7.66 5.05 -1.20
CA ALA A 11 -7.94 4.43 -2.49
C ALA A 11 -8.34 2.95 -2.32
N LYS A 12 -7.66 2.23 -1.44
CA LYS A 12 -7.90 0.82 -1.12
C LYS A 12 -7.64 0.53 0.35
N LYS A 13 -8.33 -0.47 0.87
CA LYS A 13 -8.07 -0.99 2.22
C LYS A 13 -8.36 -2.48 2.31
N ALA A 14 -7.65 -3.15 3.19
CA ALA A 14 -7.88 -4.53 3.60
C ALA A 14 -7.73 -4.66 5.12
N THR A 15 -8.45 -5.60 5.72
CA THR A 15 -8.41 -5.86 7.17
C THR A 15 -8.21 -7.34 7.40
N GLY A 16 -7.33 -7.69 8.35
CA GLY A 16 -7.01 -9.08 8.69
C GLY A 16 -5.98 -9.13 9.81
N ASP A 17 -5.91 -10.27 10.48
CA ASP A 17 -4.93 -10.53 11.54
C ASP A 17 -3.55 -10.76 10.90
N LEU A 18 -2.62 -9.81 11.08
CA LEU A 18 -1.30 -9.82 10.44
C LEU A 18 -0.19 -10.35 11.34
N ASP A 19 -0.40 -10.35 12.66
CA ASP A 19 0.59 -10.80 13.64
C ASP A 19 0.16 -12.06 14.41
N GLY A 20 -1.08 -12.52 14.22
CA GLY A 20 -1.61 -13.76 14.79
C GLY A 20 -2.13 -13.61 16.22
N ASP A 21 -2.34 -12.38 16.72
CA ASP A 21 -2.80 -12.13 18.08
C ASP A 21 -4.34 -12.22 18.24
N GLY A 22 -5.06 -12.45 17.14
CA GLY A 22 -6.53 -12.51 17.07
C GLY A 22 -7.22 -11.15 16.95
N ARG A 23 -6.48 -10.05 16.80
CA ARG A 23 -7.00 -8.68 16.59
C ARG A 23 -6.63 -8.23 15.18
N PRO A 24 -7.61 -7.93 14.31
CA PRO A 24 -7.29 -7.53 12.94
C PRO A 24 -6.63 -6.15 12.83
N GLU A 25 -5.55 -6.09 12.05
CA GLU A 25 -4.97 -4.85 11.51
C GLU A 25 -5.73 -4.37 10.28
N THR A 26 -5.56 -3.10 9.94
CA THR A 26 -6.01 -2.52 8.67
C THR A 26 -4.83 -2.02 7.86
N VAL A 27 -4.78 -2.38 6.58
CA VAL A 27 -3.83 -1.83 5.62
C VAL A 27 -4.57 -0.89 4.69
N ALA A 28 -4.07 0.32 4.50
CA ALA A 28 -4.68 1.34 3.65
C ALA A 28 -3.67 1.88 2.65
N ALA A 29 -4.05 1.89 1.37
CA ALA A 29 -3.38 2.65 0.33
C ALA A 29 -4.05 4.03 0.23
N VAL A 30 -3.26 5.10 0.36
CA VAL A 30 -3.75 6.47 0.41
C VAL A 30 -2.90 7.39 -0.46
N HIS A 31 -3.54 8.38 -1.08
CA HIS A 31 -2.87 9.42 -1.86
C HIS A 31 -3.63 10.75 -1.78
N CYS A 32 -3.04 11.81 -2.29
CA CYS A 32 -3.75 13.07 -2.52
C CYS A 32 -4.70 12.94 -3.71
N ASP A 33 -5.89 13.55 -3.60
CA ASP A 33 -6.83 13.76 -4.69
C ASP A 33 -6.23 14.77 -5.68
N SER A 34 -5.49 14.25 -6.65
CA SER A 34 -4.88 15.04 -7.73
C SER A 34 -5.60 14.76 -9.04
N ALA A 35 -5.96 15.83 -9.73
CA ALA A 35 -6.57 15.76 -11.05
C ALA A 35 -5.56 15.39 -12.15
N MET A 36 -4.25 15.46 -11.88
CA MET A 36 -3.19 15.32 -12.88
C MET A 36 -2.19 14.21 -12.53
N GLY A 37 -1.78 13.46 -13.57
CA GLY A 37 -0.87 12.32 -13.44
C GLY A 37 -1.51 11.11 -12.74
N THR A 38 -0.68 10.16 -12.34
CA THR A 38 -1.08 9.06 -11.45
C THR A 38 -0.58 9.36 -10.03
N PRO A 39 -1.48 9.64 -9.06
CA PRO A 39 -1.08 9.94 -7.70
C PRO A 39 -0.34 8.73 -7.08
N PRO A 40 0.85 8.94 -6.49
CA PRO A 40 1.55 7.87 -5.81
C PRO A 40 0.89 7.57 -4.47
N ASP A 41 0.74 6.30 -4.16
CA ASP A 41 0.18 5.81 -2.91
C ASP A 41 1.25 5.70 -1.83
N GLY A 42 0.86 6.05 -0.60
CA GLY A 42 1.45 5.48 0.61
C GLY A 42 0.63 4.29 1.07
N VAL A 43 1.27 3.19 1.45
CA VAL A 43 0.61 2.02 2.03
C VAL A 43 0.99 1.89 3.49
N TYR A 44 0.00 2.02 4.36
CA TYR A 44 0.19 2.06 5.81
C TYR A 44 -0.53 0.90 6.49
N VAL A 45 0.11 0.31 7.48
CA VAL A 45 -0.50 -0.69 8.38
C VAL A 45 -0.90 0.02 9.66
N LEU A 46 -2.17 -0.11 10.03
CA LEU A 46 -2.78 0.45 11.23
C LEU A 46 -3.20 -0.68 12.15
N THR A 47 -2.91 -0.53 13.43
CA THR A 47 -3.45 -1.40 14.48
C THR A 47 -4.31 -0.58 15.44
N ARG A 48 -5.24 -1.25 16.12
CA ARG A 48 -6.01 -0.66 17.22
C ARG A 48 -5.12 -0.57 18.46
N ALA A 49 -5.28 0.48 19.27
CA ALA A 49 -4.64 0.49 20.58
C ALA A 49 -5.23 -0.61 21.48
N ALA A 50 -4.43 -1.17 22.39
CA ALA A 50 -4.84 -2.33 23.20
C ALA A 50 -6.03 -2.03 24.13
N ASP A 51 -6.24 -0.75 24.44
CA ASP A 51 -7.31 -0.16 25.24
C ASP A 51 -8.52 0.33 24.40
N GLY A 52 -8.48 0.14 23.07
CA GLY A 52 -9.54 0.58 22.16
C GLY A 52 -9.46 2.06 21.74
N HIS A 53 -8.39 2.78 22.09
CA HIS A 53 -8.16 4.16 21.66
C HIS A 53 -7.72 4.28 20.18
N THR A 54 -7.41 5.53 19.81
CA THR A 54 -7.01 6.01 18.48
C THR A 54 -6.10 5.03 17.74
N PRO A 55 -6.45 4.63 16.50
CA PRO A 55 -5.58 3.81 15.66
C PRO A 55 -4.21 4.47 15.47
N ARG A 56 -3.16 3.65 15.40
CA ARG A 56 -1.79 4.13 15.11
C ARG A 56 -1.22 3.40 13.90
N ILE A 57 -0.39 4.10 13.13
CA ILE A 57 0.41 3.50 12.08
C ILE A 57 1.56 2.72 12.73
N VAL A 58 1.69 1.44 12.39
CA VAL A 58 2.76 0.57 12.90
C VAL A 58 3.78 0.19 11.83
N ALA A 59 3.42 0.33 10.56
CA ALA A 59 4.35 0.16 9.45
C ALA A 59 3.93 0.98 8.22
N THR A 60 4.93 1.31 7.41
CA THR A 60 4.75 1.87 6.06
C THR A 60 5.35 0.87 5.08
N LEU A 61 4.50 0.23 4.27
CA LEU A 61 4.90 -0.82 3.32
C LEU A 61 5.38 -0.24 1.98
N VAL A 62 4.79 0.89 1.60
CA VAL A 62 5.15 1.70 0.42
C VAL A 62 5.12 3.16 0.85
N THR A 63 6.19 3.89 0.53
CA THR A 63 6.25 5.34 0.74
C THR A 63 5.83 6.05 -0.56
N PRO A 64 5.12 7.20 -0.49
CA PRO A 64 4.73 7.94 -1.71
C PRO A 64 5.91 8.34 -2.60
N LYS A 65 7.12 8.42 -2.03
CA LYS A 65 8.38 8.75 -2.71
C LYS A 65 8.81 7.67 -3.72
N GLU A 66 8.36 6.44 -3.53
CA GLU A 66 8.64 5.33 -4.45
C GLU A 66 7.90 5.46 -5.79
N ARG A 67 6.99 6.44 -5.92
CA ARG A 67 6.21 6.69 -7.14
C ARG A 67 5.43 5.45 -7.61
N LEU A 68 4.88 4.70 -6.65
CA LEU A 68 4.07 3.52 -6.92
C LEU A 68 2.58 3.82 -6.70
N THR A 69 1.72 3.19 -7.49
CA THR A 69 0.26 3.24 -7.33
C THR A 69 -0.28 1.82 -7.15
N VAL A 70 -1.19 1.63 -6.20
CA VAL A 70 -1.75 0.35 -5.82
C VAL A 70 -3.06 0.08 -6.56
N THR A 71 -3.06 -0.93 -7.41
CA THR A 71 -4.25 -1.34 -8.17
C THR A 71 -4.99 -2.53 -7.57
N ASP A 72 -4.33 -3.29 -6.70
CA ASP A 72 -4.95 -4.34 -5.91
C ASP A 72 -4.31 -4.40 -4.51
N LEU A 73 -5.11 -4.71 -3.50
CA LEU A 73 -4.69 -4.79 -2.09
C LEU A 73 -5.58 -5.78 -1.34
N ALA A 74 -4.96 -6.82 -0.78
CA ALA A 74 -5.65 -7.85 -0.01
C ALA A 74 -4.78 -8.37 1.14
N ILE A 75 -5.42 -9.03 2.10
CA ILE A 75 -4.75 -9.78 3.17
C ILE A 75 -5.19 -11.23 3.08
N HIS A 76 -4.22 -12.14 3.01
CA HIS A 76 -4.44 -13.58 2.98
C HIS A 76 -3.48 -14.28 3.96
N ALA A 77 -4.02 -15.04 4.92
CA ALA A 77 -3.24 -15.81 5.90
C ALA A 77 -2.07 -15.00 6.52
N GLY A 78 -2.36 -13.82 7.08
CA GLY A 78 -1.35 -12.94 7.68
C GLY A 78 -0.39 -12.27 6.70
N THR A 79 -0.67 -12.32 5.39
CA THR A 79 0.17 -11.74 4.34
C THR A 79 -0.53 -10.60 3.61
N VAL A 80 0.09 -9.43 3.75
CA VAL A 80 0.22 -8.35 2.75
C VAL A 80 0.23 -8.76 1.28
N THR A 81 -0.78 -8.58 0.43
CA THR A 81 -0.57 -8.69 -1.03
C THR A 81 -1.05 -7.45 -1.78
N ALA A 82 -0.26 -6.98 -2.75
CA ALA A 82 -0.63 -5.86 -3.59
C ALA A 82 -0.15 -6.01 -5.05
N THR A 83 -0.86 -5.34 -5.96
CA THR A 83 -0.38 -5.08 -7.32
C THR A 83 0.07 -3.63 -7.44
N LEU A 84 1.35 -3.42 -7.73
CA LEU A 84 1.97 -2.10 -7.78
C LEU A 84 2.24 -1.70 -9.24
N LEU A 85 1.79 -0.52 -9.62
CA LEU A 85 2.19 0.15 -10.85
C LEU A 85 3.33 1.12 -10.56
N GLY A 86 4.36 1.11 -11.40
CA GLY A 86 5.53 1.98 -11.27
C GLY A 86 6.12 2.35 -12.64
N TYR A 87 7.32 2.90 -12.61
CA TYR A 87 7.97 3.46 -13.80
C TYR A 87 9.31 2.75 -14.03
N SER A 88 9.59 2.37 -15.28
CA SER A 88 10.85 1.72 -15.66
C SER A 88 12.04 2.68 -15.62
N SER A 89 11.79 3.98 -15.77
CA SER A 89 12.78 5.06 -15.69
C SER A 89 12.11 6.42 -15.45
N ASP A 90 12.90 7.44 -15.11
CA ASP A 90 12.42 8.82 -14.96
C ASP A 90 11.99 9.49 -16.27
N ALA A 91 12.30 8.89 -17.42
CA ALA A 91 11.84 9.37 -18.72
C ALA A 91 10.38 9.04 -19.02
N VAL A 92 9.78 8.10 -18.27
CA VAL A 92 8.38 7.70 -18.46
C VAL A 92 7.45 8.81 -17.91
N PRO A 93 6.48 9.31 -18.69
CA PRO A 93 5.57 10.35 -18.23
C PRO A 93 4.73 9.92 -17.02
N SER A 94 4.55 10.83 -16.05
CA SER A 94 3.80 10.56 -14.81
C SER A 94 2.32 10.19 -14.98
N CYS A 95 1.75 10.26 -16.18
CA CYS A 95 0.40 9.78 -16.45
C CYS A 95 0.32 8.25 -16.58
N CYS A 96 1.48 7.61 -16.79
CA CYS A 96 1.55 6.41 -17.59
C CYS A 96 2.60 5.44 -17.02
N PRO A 97 2.42 4.96 -15.77
CA PRO A 97 3.28 3.92 -15.23
C PRO A 97 3.29 2.68 -16.15
N ASP A 98 4.48 2.20 -16.47
CA ASP A 98 4.74 1.16 -17.48
C ASP A 98 5.26 -0.16 -16.88
N VAL A 99 5.45 -0.21 -15.56
CA VAL A 99 5.85 -1.42 -14.83
C VAL A 99 4.71 -1.88 -13.94
N LYS A 100 4.44 -3.19 -13.94
CA LYS A 100 3.47 -3.83 -13.05
C LYS A 100 4.15 -4.96 -12.28
N THR A 101 4.18 -4.86 -10.96
CA THR A 101 4.89 -5.81 -10.10
C THR A 101 3.99 -6.29 -8.96
N PRO A 102 3.80 -7.61 -8.77
CA PRO A 102 3.17 -8.12 -7.57
C PRO A 102 4.12 -7.91 -6.37
N ALA A 103 3.56 -7.62 -5.21
CA ALA A 103 4.32 -7.51 -3.97
C ALA A 103 3.58 -8.22 -2.84
N ALA A 104 4.36 -8.80 -1.94
CA ALA A 104 3.85 -9.38 -0.72
C ALA A 104 4.65 -8.91 0.50
N TRP A 105 3.98 -8.81 1.64
CA TRP A 105 4.60 -8.47 2.92
C TRP A 105 4.12 -9.39 4.03
N HIS A 106 5.06 -9.95 4.76
CA HIS A 106 4.75 -10.79 5.92
C HIS A 106 5.45 -10.25 7.17
N TRP A 107 4.75 -10.29 8.30
CA TRP A 107 5.30 -9.91 9.59
C TRP A 107 6.25 -10.99 10.11
N ASN A 108 7.48 -10.63 10.46
CA ASN A 108 8.46 -11.58 10.99
C ASN A 108 8.61 -11.55 12.53
N GLY A 109 7.65 -10.95 13.23
CA GLY A 109 7.76 -10.67 14.68
C GLY A 109 8.35 -9.30 15.02
N LYS A 110 8.96 -8.60 14.06
CA LYS A 110 9.58 -7.28 14.26
C LYS A 110 9.29 -6.26 13.16
N ALA A 111 9.21 -6.70 11.91
CA ALA A 111 8.96 -5.85 10.76
C ALA A 111 8.22 -6.62 9.67
N PHE A 112 7.55 -5.88 8.79
CA PHE A 112 7.03 -6.43 7.53
C PHE A 112 8.18 -6.59 6.54
N LEU A 113 8.43 -7.82 6.10
CA LEU A 113 9.41 -8.14 5.07
C LEU A 113 8.73 -8.15 3.71
N ARG A 114 9.21 -7.30 2.79
CA ARG A 114 8.75 -7.29 1.41
C ARG A 114 9.38 -8.46 0.66
N THR A 115 8.54 -9.21 -0.03
CA THR A 115 8.93 -10.21 -1.02
C THR A 115 8.26 -9.88 -2.34
N THR A 116 8.94 -10.16 -3.44
CA THR A 116 8.29 -10.24 -4.74
C THR A 116 7.83 -11.68 -4.90
N PRO A 117 6.53 -11.96 -5.02
CA PRO A 117 6.08 -13.30 -5.34
C PRO A 117 6.81 -13.77 -6.61
N ALA A 118 7.39 -14.97 -6.58
CA ALA A 118 8.00 -15.54 -7.78
C ALA A 118 6.96 -15.45 -8.90
N GLY A 119 7.33 -14.78 -9.99
CA GLY A 119 6.43 -14.65 -11.13
C GLY A 119 5.97 -16.06 -11.50
N VAL A 120 4.65 -16.27 -11.55
CA VAL A 120 4.11 -17.45 -12.22
C VAL A 120 4.55 -17.31 -13.67
N HIS A 121 5.65 -17.95 -14.03
CA HIS A 121 6.06 -18.10 -15.42
C HIS A 121 4.93 -18.89 -16.08
N SER A 122 4.05 -18.20 -16.80
CA SER A 122 3.09 -18.85 -17.68
C SER A 122 3.91 -19.62 -18.72
N VAL A 123 3.75 -20.93 -18.72
CA VAL A 123 4.24 -21.85 -19.75
C VAL A 123 3.31 -21.78 -20.95
#